data_AF-A0AAW7EFS8-F1
#
_entry.id   AF-A0AAW7EFS8-F1
#
_cell.length_a   1.000
_cell.length_b   1.000
_cell.length_c   1.000
_cell.angle_alpha   90.00
_cell.angle_beta   90.00
_cell.angle_gamma   90.00
#
_symmetry.space_group_name_H-M   'P 1'
#
loop_
_entity.id
_entity.type
_entity.pdbx_description
1 polymer ?
#
loop_
_entity_poly.entity_id
_entity_poly.type
_entity_poly.pdbx_seq_one_letter_code
_entity_poly.pdbx_strand_id
1 'polypeptide(L)'
;MVKRITFNTDDDLTINSIDRYAESNGMSRSKVICELLRSTAPILDFVTYQNRITQEVESRLFSMFYHEVRHFETQQHKDDSTFKYLHSLSEKLIFNVHPNPVESFFLPAISEWDSCNSGFMERIENKIKSYMPEGDCISRYVYLCVNKKSGEKFGYDLIQIEIPLFVVESYLFDIQSLCHVRTVDFCNAGIDEYMRRKKRHLNSAYLSWIPVLPFQEGFIFIAALHIDKALPNQLYPPKATINLPYEYWKYLG
;
A
#
# COMPACT_ATOMS: atom_id res chain seq x y z
N MET A 1 45.58 0.08 -51.40
CA MET A 1 44.97 1.13 -52.25
C MET A 1 45.38 2.50 -51.69
N VAL A 2 46.06 3.33 -52.47
CA VAL A 2 46.49 4.68 -52.00
C VAL A 2 45.31 5.63 -52.17
N LYS A 3 44.86 6.26 -51.09
CA LYS A 3 43.83 7.31 -51.12
C LYS A 3 44.52 8.67 -51.10
N ARG A 4 44.24 9.51 -52.09
CA ARG A 4 44.73 10.89 -52.14
C ARG A 4 43.77 11.78 -51.36
N ILE A 5 44.32 12.55 -50.42
CA ILE A 5 43.59 13.57 -49.67
C ILE A 5 44.26 14.92 -49.93
N THR A 6 43.46 15.99 -49.95
CA THR A 6 43.96 17.37 -50.02
C THR A 6 43.87 17.94 -48.61
N PHE A 7 45.00 18.40 -48.08
CA PHE A 7 45.07 19.07 -46.78
C PHE A 7 45.20 20.56 -47.01
N ASN A 8 44.21 21.33 -46.53
CA ASN A 8 44.23 22.79 -46.53
C ASN A 8 44.26 23.25 -45.08
N THR A 9 45.03 24.29 -44.80
CA THR A 9 45.10 24.93 -43.49
C THR A 9 45.21 26.43 -43.69
N ASP A 10 44.53 27.18 -42.85
CA ASP A 10 44.48 28.64 -42.90
C ASP A 10 45.51 29.27 -41.94
N ASP A 11 46.35 28.44 -41.31
CA ASP A 11 47.34 28.84 -40.30
C ASP A 11 48.77 28.55 -40.77
N ASP A 12 49.50 29.62 -41.07
CA ASP A 12 50.92 29.55 -41.46
C ASP A 12 51.78 28.90 -40.37
N LEU A 13 51.41 29.01 -39.09
CA LEU A 13 52.15 28.40 -37.98
C LEU A 13 52.09 26.86 -38.03
N THR A 14 50.96 26.30 -38.46
CA THR A 14 50.76 24.86 -38.62
C THR A 14 51.69 24.31 -39.71
N ILE A 15 51.75 24.97 -40.87
CA ILE A 15 52.68 24.57 -41.96
C ILE A 15 54.14 24.69 -41.51
N ASN A 16 54.51 25.82 -40.90
CA ASN A 16 55.87 26.05 -40.40
C ASN A 16 56.32 25.03 -39.34
N SER A 17 55.37 24.47 -38.58
CA SER A 17 55.67 23.45 -37.58
C SER A 17 55.84 22.06 -38.21
N ILE A 18 55.04 21.73 -39.23
CA ILE A 18 55.20 20.50 -40.03
C ILE A 18 56.55 20.53 -40.76
N ASP A 19 56.94 21.69 -41.30
CA ASP A 19 58.21 21.87 -42.01
C ASP A 19 59.41 21.66 -41.13
N ARG A 20 59.45 22.33 -39.97
CA ARG A 20 60.52 22.16 -38.99
C ARG A 20 60.65 20.70 -38.55
N TYR A 21 59.53 20.01 -38.35
CA TYR A 21 59.53 18.59 -37.98
C TYR A 21 60.02 17.70 -39.14
N ALA A 22 59.57 17.98 -40.36
CA ALA A 22 59.96 17.26 -41.58
C ALA A 22 61.47 17.38 -41.84
N GLU A 23 62.02 18.59 -41.77
CA GLU A 23 63.45 18.87 -41.92
C GLU A 23 64.28 18.18 -40.85
N SER A 24 63.89 18.31 -39.58
CA SER A 24 64.63 17.74 -38.44
C SER A 24 64.68 16.21 -38.46
N ASN A 25 63.72 15.54 -39.11
CA ASN A 25 63.60 14.09 -39.16
C ASN A 25 63.89 13.51 -40.57
N GLY A 26 64.31 14.33 -41.54
CA GLY A 26 64.58 13.88 -42.92
C GLY A 26 63.37 13.28 -43.63
N MET A 27 62.17 13.77 -43.33
CA MET A 27 60.91 13.26 -43.89
C MET A 27 60.26 14.27 -44.83
N SER A 28 59.37 13.82 -45.72
CA SER A 28 58.51 14.73 -46.49
C SER A 28 57.30 15.15 -45.67
N ARG A 29 56.76 16.36 -45.93
CA ARG A 29 55.51 16.87 -45.31
C ARG A 29 54.39 15.82 -45.35
N SER A 30 54.20 15.18 -46.51
CA SER A 30 53.16 14.15 -46.70
C SER A 30 53.37 12.93 -45.81
N LYS A 31 54.62 12.54 -45.54
CA LYS A 31 54.93 11.42 -44.65
C LYS A 31 54.63 11.78 -43.19
N VAL A 32 55.00 12.99 -42.77
CA VAL A 32 54.71 13.53 -41.43
C VAL A 32 53.19 13.59 -41.20
N ILE A 33 52.43 14.14 -42.14
CA ILE A 33 50.96 14.22 -42.06
C ILE A 33 50.35 12.81 -42.01
N CYS A 34 50.85 11.87 -42.82
CA CYS A 34 50.38 10.48 -42.77
C CYS A 34 50.63 9.81 -41.41
N GLU A 35 51.79 10.04 -40.79
CA GLU A 35 52.12 9.47 -39.47
C GLU A 35 51.27 10.09 -38.36
N LEU A 36 51.05 11.40 -38.40
CA LEU A 36 50.15 12.09 -37.47
C LEU A 36 48.70 11.60 -37.61
N LEU A 37 48.20 11.44 -38.83
CA LEU A 37 46.85 10.89 -39.05
C LEU A 37 46.74 9.44 -38.60
N ARG A 38 47.80 8.64 -38.77
CA ARG A 38 47.84 7.24 -38.29
C ARG A 38 47.80 7.14 -36.77
N SER A 39 48.42 8.07 -36.05
CA SER A 39 48.39 8.07 -34.58
C SER A 39 47.10 8.66 -34.02
N THR A 40 46.52 9.65 -34.70
CA THR A 40 45.34 10.39 -34.22
C THR A 40 44.00 9.74 -34.60
N ALA A 41 43.89 9.09 -35.77
CA ALA A 41 42.64 8.48 -36.21
C ALA A 41 42.08 7.41 -35.23
N PRO A 42 42.89 6.47 -34.69
CA PRO A 42 42.39 5.52 -33.69
C PRO A 42 41.88 6.18 -32.40
N ILE A 43 42.48 7.32 -32.00
CA ILE A 43 42.06 8.08 -30.82
C ILE A 43 40.71 8.75 -31.07
N LEU A 44 40.52 9.33 -32.27
CA LEU A 44 39.24 9.91 -32.70
C LEU A 44 38.13 8.85 -32.78
N ASP A 45 38.43 7.67 -33.31
CA ASP A 45 37.48 6.55 -33.36
C ASP A 45 37.08 6.10 -31.94
N PHE A 46 38.05 6.03 -31.02
CA PHE A 46 37.78 5.70 -29.62
C PHE A 46 36.88 6.75 -28.95
N VAL A 47 37.16 8.05 -29.12
CA VAL A 47 36.33 9.13 -28.57
C VAL A 47 34.91 9.08 -29.14
N THR A 48 34.78 8.85 -30.44
CA THR A 48 33.48 8.73 -31.11
C THR A 48 32.69 7.53 -30.56
N TYR A 49 33.36 6.40 -30.36
CA TYR A 49 32.77 5.21 -29.74
C TYR A 49 32.32 5.49 -28.30
N GLN A 50 33.15 6.12 -27.47
CA GLN A 50 32.80 6.47 -26.09
C GLN A 50 31.58 7.40 -26.03
N ASN A 51 31.53 8.44 -26.88
CA ASN A 51 30.37 9.33 -26.95
C ASN A 51 29.08 8.60 -27.33
N ARG A 52 29.15 7.64 -28.27
CA ARG A 52 28.00 6.81 -28.64
C ARG A 52 27.52 5.94 -27.48
N ILE A 53 28.43 5.32 -26.74
CA ILE A 53 28.09 4.53 -25.56
C ILE A 53 27.45 5.40 -24.48
N THR A 54 27.98 6.59 -24.21
CA THR A 54 27.39 7.54 -23.26
C THR A 54 25.96 7.89 -23.62
N GLN A 55 25.70 8.23 -24.89
CA GLN A 55 24.34 8.54 -25.37
C GLN A 55 23.39 7.34 -25.24
N GLU A 56 23.87 6.12 -25.52
CA GLU A 56 23.06 4.91 -25.37
C GLU A 56 22.73 4.62 -23.90
N VAL A 57 23.70 4.80 -23.00
CA VAL A 57 23.50 4.65 -21.55
C VAL A 57 22.53 5.69 -21.02
N GLU A 58 22.68 6.97 -21.39
CA GLU A 58 21.73 8.03 -21.03
C GLU A 58 20.32 7.71 -21.51
N SER A 59 20.17 7.33 -22.78
CA SER A 59 18.86 6.97 -23.33
C SER A 59 18.22 5.80 -22.58
N ARG A 60 19.00 4.77 -22.20
CA ARG A 60 18.51 3.65 -21.42
C ARG A 60 18.09 4.08 -20.01
N LEU A 61 18.93 4.87 -19.32
CA LEU A 61 18.60 5.39 -17.99
C LEU A 61 17.30 6.20 -18.00
N PHE A 62 17.15 7.15 -18.93
CA PHE A 62 15.92 7.92 -19.05
C PHE A 62 14.71 7.03 -19.35
N SER A 63 14.84 6.04 -20.23
CA SER A 63 13.74 5.12 -20.53
C SER A 63 13.30 4.30 -19.30
N MET A 64 14.24 3.87 -18.45
CA MET A 64 13.93 3.15 -17.21
C MET A 64 13.18 4.05 -16.23
N PHE A 65 13.64 5.28 -16.01
CA PHE A 65 12.95 6.25 -15.15
C PHE A 65 11.54 6.57 -15.66
N TYR A 66 11.36 6.80 -16.96
CA TYR A 66 10.03 7.06 -17.53
C TYR A 66 9.08 5.87 -17.39
N HIS A 67 9.58 4.64 -17.56
CA HIS A 67 8.76 3.44 -17.38
C HIS A 67 8.38 3.21 -15.91
N GLU A 68 9.32 3.38 -14.97
CA GLU A 68 9.05 3.24 -13.54
C GLU A 68 8.06 4.29 -13.05
N VAL A 69 8.28 5.59 -13.37
CA VAL A 69 7.38 6.67 -12.96
C VAL A 69 5.97 6.45 -13.50
N ARG A 70 5.81 6.10 -14.78
CA ARG A 70 4.49 5.76 -15.32
C ARG A 70 3.89 4.53 -14.64
N HIS A 71 4.67 3.51 -14.32
CA HIS A 71 4.16 2.33 -13.61
C HIS A 71 3.63 2.69 -12.22
N PHE A 72 4.37 3.51 -11.46
CA PHE A 72 3.94 4.00 -10.15
C PHE A 72 2.68 4.85 -10.24
N GLU A 73 2.62 5.83 -11.16
CA GLU A 73 1.45 6.69 -11.35
C GLU A 73 0.22 5.87 -11.79
N THR A 74 0.39 4.90 -12.68
CA THR A 74 -0.71 4.07 -13.18
C THR A 74 -1.23 3.11 -12.09
N GLN A 75 -0.34 2.58 -11.25
CA GLN A 75 -0.74 1.76 -10.10
C GLN A 75 -1.48 2.60 -9.06
N GLN A 76 -0.95 3.77 -8.71
CA GLN A 76 -1.58 4.69 -7.75
C GLN A 76 -2.97 5.15 -8.21
N HIS A 77 -3.15 5.45 -9.50
CA HIS A 77 -4.45 5.78 -10.07
C HIS A 77 -5.43 4.60 -10.09
N LYS A 78 -4.96 3.38 -10.37
CA LYS A 78 -5.80 2.17 -10.30
C LYS A 78 -6.24 1.86 -8.87
N ASP A 79 -5.33 2.01 -7.91
CA ASP A 79 -5.62 1.78 -6.50
C ASP A 79 -6.63 2.82 -5.98
N ASP A 80 -6.44 4.10 -6.29
CA ASP A 80 -7.38 5.18 -5.94
C ASP A 80 -8.77 4.96 -6.55
N SER A 81 -8.86 4.48 -7.80
CA SER A 81 -10.15 4.14 -8.43
C SER A 81 -10.84 2.96 -7.75
N THR A 82 -10.06 1.95 -7.32
CA THR A 82 -10.58 0.77 -6.63
C THR A 82 -11.06 1.12 -5.23
N PHE A 83 -10.33 1.96 -4.48
CA PHE A 83 -10.75 2.41 -3.15
C PHE A 83 -12.00 3.27 -3.22
N LYS A 84 -12.09 4.20 -4.18
CA LYS A 84 -13.31 5.01 -4.41
C LYS A 84 -14.50 4.14 -4.76
N TYR A 85 -14.30 3.11 -5.58
CA TYR A 85 -15.33 2.15 -5.93
C TYR A 85 -15.80 1.34 -4.71
N LEU A 86 -14.87 0.80 -3.94
CA LEU A 86 -15.17 0.06 -2.72
C LEU A 86 -15.91 0.93 -1.69
N HIS A 87 -15.52 2.19 -1.54
CA HIS A 87 -16.24 3.15 -0.71
C HIS A 87 -17.67 3.38 -1.20
N SER A 88 -17.89 3.59 -2.51
CA SER A 88 -19.25 3.76 -3.04
C SER A 88 -20.10 2.50 -2.90
N LEU A 89 -19.51 1.31 -2.97
CA LEU A 89 -20.20 0.06 -2.66
C LEU A 89 -20.57 -0.04 -1.18
N SER A 90 -19.72 0.48 -0.28
CA SER A 90 -19.98 0.46 1.15
C SER A 90 -21.21 1.28 1.55
N GLU A 91 -21.55 2.32 0.78
CA GLU A 91 -22.76 3.12 0.97
C GLU A 91 -24.05 2.32 0.71
N LYS A 92 -23.95 1.21 -0.04
CA LYS A 92 -25.09 0.30 -0.28
C LYS A 92 -25.31 -0.69 0.87
N LEU A 93 -24.36 -0.77 1.82
CA LEU A 93 -24.48 -1.63 2.99
C LEU A 93 -25.54 -1.06 3.93
N ILE A 94 -26.21 -1.96 4.65
CA ILE A 94 -27.21 -1.59 5.65
C ILE A 94 -26.62 -1.95 7.01
N PHE A 95 -26.39 -0.92 7.83
CA PHE A 95 -25.91 -1.06 9.21
C PHE A 95 -26.88 -0.36 10.15
N ASN A 96 -27.59 -1.13 10.96
CA ASN A 96 -28.43 -0.57 12.01
C ASN A 96 -27.74 -0.74 13.35
N VAL A 97 -27.17 0.35 13.87
CA VAL A 97 -26.58 0.37 15.20
C VAL A 97 -27.69 0.62 16.21
N HIS A 98 -27.85 -0.29 17.17
CA HIS A 98 -28.81 -0.08 18.25
C HIS A 98 -28.40 1.11 19.11
N PRO A 99 -29.35 1.97 19.52
CA PRO A 99 -29.05 3.24 20.17
C PRO A 99 -28.47 3.07 21.57
N ASN A 100 -28.81 1.97 22.26
CA ASN A 100 -28.35 1.66 23.60
C ASN A 100 -27.35 0.50 23.57
N PRO A 101 -26.28 0.56 24.37
CA PRO A 101 -25.37 -0.56 24.51
C PRO A 101 -26.09 -1.74 25.19
N VAL A 102 -25.76 -2.95 24.75
CA VAL A 102 -26.24 -4.22 25.33
C VAL A 102 -25.71 -4.38 26.75
N GLU A 103 -24.44 -4.01 26.96
CA GLU A 103 -23.78 -4.00 28.25
C GLU A 103 -22.67 -2.95 28.25
N SER A 104 -22.46 -2.31 29.40
CA SER A 104 -21.28 -1.48 29.66
C SER A 104 -20.45 -2.15 30.74
N PHE A 105 -19.16 -2.35 30.50
CA PHE A 105 -18.27 -3.03 31.42
C PHE A 105 -16.86 -2.43 31.42
N PHE A 106 -16.02 -2.92 32.32
CA PHE A 106 -14.60 -2.64 32.34
C PHE A 106 -13.85 -3.94 32.13
N LEU A 107 -12.82 -3.89 31.29
CA LEU A 107 -11.87 -5.00 31.19
C LEU A 107 -10.71 -4.75 32.16
N PRO A 108 -10.15 -5.79 32.79
CA PRO A 108 -8.99 -5.64 33.66
C PRO A 108 -7.75 -5.25 32.82
N ALA A 109 -6.64 -4.90 33.47
CA ALA A 109 -5.39 -4.73 32.75
C ALA A 109 -5.03 -6.05 32.02
N ILE A 110 -4.33 -5.96 30.88
CA ILE A 110 -3.97 -7.14 30.05
C ILE A 110 -3.25 -8.21 30.89
N SER A 111 -2.39 -7.81 31.84
CA SER A 111 -1.67 -8.70 32.75
C SER A 111 -2.57 -9.55 33.66
N GLU A 112 -3.82 -9.14 33.86
CA GLU A 112 -4.80 -9.78 34.75
C GLU A 112 -5.92 -10.47 33.96
N TRP A 113 -5.90 -10.40 32.62
CA TRP A 113 -6.95 -10.92 31.77
C TRP A 113 -7.11 -12.44 31.90
N ASP A 114 -6.00 -13.19 31.89
CA ASP A 114 -6.03 -14.66 31.95
C ASP A 114 -6.65 -15.18 33.26
N SER A 115 -6.54 -14.42 34.36
CA SER A 115 -7.18 -14.76 35.64
C SER A 115 -8.66 -14.39 35.71
N CYS A 116 -9.11 -13.43 34.90
CA CYS A 116 -10.45 -12.84 34.96
C CYS A 116 -11.34 -13.19 33.76
N ASN A 117 -10.80 -13.88 32.75
CA ASN A 117 -11.56 -14.30 31.57
C ASN A 117 -12.59 -15.39 31.88
N SER A 118 -12.38 -16.15 32.97
CA SER A 118 -13.26 -17.24 33.37
C SER A 118 -14.67 -16.71 33.69
N GLY A 119 -15.67 -17.17 32.93
CA GLY A 119 -17.06 -16.73 33.03
C GLY A 119 -17.39 -15.37 32.38
N PHE A 120 -16.39 -14.59 31.93
CA PHE A 120 -16.68 -13.34 31.21
C PHE A 120 -17.41 -13.60 29.90
N MET A 121 -16.86 -14.48 29.06
CA MET A 121 -17.48 -14.83 27.78
C MET A 121 -18.88 -15.43 27.96
N GLU A 122 -19.04 -16.30 28.95
CA GLU A 122 -20.34 -16.88 29.28
C GLU A 122 -21.36 -15.80 29.69
N ARG A 123 -20.94 -14.82 30.50
CA ARG A 123 -21.79 -13.67 30.87
C ARG A 123 -22.22 -12.87 29.64
N ILE A 124 -21.27 -12.52 28.77
CA ILE A 124 -21.54 -11.75 27.56
C ILE A 124 -22.44 -12.53 26.60
N GLU A 125 -22.18 -13.82 26.39
CA GLU A 125 -23.01 -14.68 25.53
C GLU A 125 -24.44 -14.81 26.06
N ASN A 126 -24.61 -14.97 27.37
CA ASN A 126 -25.93 -15.02 27.99
C ASN A 126 -26.70 -13.70 27.84
N LYS A 127 -26.00 -12.57 27.92
CA LYS A 127 -26.59 -11.25 27.62
C LYS A 127 -26.97 -11.12 26.14
N ILE A 128 -26.10 -11.54 25.24
CA ILE A 128 -26.40 -11.52 23.80
C ILE A 128 -27.66 -12.32 23.48
N LYS A 129 -27.79 -13.53 24.04
CA LYS A 129 -28.98 -14.37 23.86
C LYS A 129 -30.28 -13.66 24.24
N SER A 130 -30.28 -12.82 25.28
CA SER A 130 -31.49 -12.08 25.68
C SER A 130 -31.82 -10.89 24.76
N TYR A 131 -30.88 -10.43 23.95
CA TYR A 131 -31.05 -9.31 23.01
C TYR A 131 -31.23 -9.76 21.55
N MET A 132 -31.00 -11.04 21.24
CA MET A 132 -31.17 -11.56 19.89
C MET A 132 -32.65 -11.57 19.49
N PRO A 133 -33.02 -10.98 18.34
CA PRO A 133 -34.39 -11.03 17.86
C PRO A 133 -34.81 -12.46 17.51
N GLU A 134 -35.97 -12.86 18.03
CA GLU A 134 -36.63 -14.11 17.65
C GLU A 134 -37.21 -13.95 16.23
N GLY A 135 -36.89 -14.89 15.34
CA GLY A 135 -37.50 -14.97 14.00
C GLY A 135 -36.76 -14.29 12.85
N ASP A 136 -35.75 -13.45 13.08
CA ASP A 136 -34.93 -12.92 11.98
C ASP A 136 -33.96 -13.99 11.48
N CYS A 137 -34.09 -14.41 10.22
CA CYS A 137 -33.19 -15.38 9.56
C CYS A 137 -32.20 -14.72 8.59
N ILE A 138 -32.43 -13.46 8.23
CA ILE A 138 -31.71 -12.75 7.18
C ILE A 138 -30.54 -12.00 7.81
N SER A 139 -30.79 -11.22 8.86
CA SER A 139 -29.75 -10.37 9.43
C SER A 139 -28.68 -11.16 10.16
N ARG A 140 -27.49 -10.55 10.20
CA ARG A 140 -26.39 -10.95 11.07
C ARG A 140 -26.18 -9.86 12.10
N TYR A 141 -25.93 -10.27 13.33
CA TYR A 141 -25.69 -9.35 14.44
C TYR A 141 -24.23 -9.37 14.84
N VAL A 142 -23.63 -8.19 14.89
CA VAL A 142 -22.27 -8.00 15.39
C VAL A 142 -22.34 -7.23 16.70
N TYR A 143 -21.81 -7.84 17.74
CA TYR A 143 -21.68 -7.25 19.07
C TYR A 143 -20.28 -6.70 19.19
N LEU A 144 -20.13 -5.40 18.93
CA LEU A 144 -18.85 -4.72 18.84
C LEU A 144 -18.53 -4.01 20.16
N CYS A 145 -17.34 -4.28 20.71
CA CYS A 145 -16.82 -3.51 21.83
C CYS A 145 -16.24 -2.18 21.34
N VAL A 146 -16.72 -1.08 21.92
CA VAL A 146 -16.25 0.28 21.67
C VAL A 146 -15.74 0.88 22.98
N ASN A 147 -14.72 1.73 22.90
CA ASN A 147 -14.25 2.44 24.10
C ASN A 147 -15.34 3.39 24.60
N LYS A 148 -15.50 3.49 25.93
CA LYS A 148 -16.41 4.46 26.53
C LYS A 148 -15.97 5.90 26.22
N LYS A 149 -16.97 6.78 26.07
CA LYS A 149 -16.77 8.21 25.82
C LYS A 149 -16.04 8.95 26.96
N SER A 150 -16.06 8.44 28.20
CA SER A 150 -15.65 9.19 29.41
C SER A 150 -14.13 9.22 29.67
N GLY A 151 -13.29 8.73 28.75
CA GLY A 151 -11.83 8.64 28.98
C GLY A 151 -11.44 7.63 30.07
N GLU A 152 -12.41 6.84 30.53
CA GLU A 152 -12.21 5.73 31.46
C GLU A 152 -11.28 4.68 30.84
N LYS A 153 -10.09 4.52 31.42
CA LYS A 153 -9.16 3.46 31.02
C LYS A 153 -9.87 2.11 31.17
N PHE A 154 -9.79 1.30 30.12
CA PHE A 154 -10.38 -0.04 30.03
C PHE A 154 -11.91 -0.11 30.13
N GLY A 155 -12.62 1.02 29.99
CA GLY A 155 -14.08 1.05 29.91
C GLY A 155 -14.58 0.78 28.49
N TYR A 156 -15.50 -0.17 28.36
CA TYR A 156 -16.09 -0.56 27.08
C TYR A 156 -17.61 -0.59 27.12
N ASP A 157 -18.22 -0.24 25.99
CA ASP A 157 -19.62 -0.51 25.69
C ASP A 157 -19.69 -1.62 24.64
N LEU A 158 -20.58 -2.59 24.84
CA LEU A 158 -20.91 -3.59 23.84
C LEU A 158 -22.12 -3.12 23.05
N ILE A 159 -21.91 -2.67 21.82
CA ILE A 159 -23.00 -2.22 20.95
C ILE A 159 -23.44 -3.35 20.03
N GLN A 160 -24.73 -3.39 19.70
CA GLN A 160 -25.28 -4.31 18.72
C GLN A 160 -25.42 -3.60 17.37
N ILE A 161 -24.93 -4.26 16.32
CA ILE A 161 -25.03 -3.80 14.94
C ILE A 161 -25.74 -4.90 14.16
N GLU A 162 -26.88 -4.57 13.59
CA GLU A 162 -27.61 -5.44 12.66
C GLU A 162 -27.17 -5.18 11.23
N ILE A 163 -26.86 -6.25 10.50
CA ILE A 163 -26.30 -6.22 9.15
C ILE A 163 -27.06 -7.24 8.27
N PRO A 164 -28.11 -6.80 7.56
CA PRO A 164 -28.84 -7.67 6.64
C PRO A 164 -28.13 -7.85 5.28
N LEU A 165 -27.22 -6.94 4.92
CA LEU A 165 -26.52 -6.97 3.64
C LEU A 165 -25.04 -6.65 3.84
N PHE A 166 -24.19 -7.63 3.57
CA PHE A 166 -22.72 -7.54 3.70
C PHE A 166 -21.97 -8.07 2.47
N VAL A 167 -22.69 -8.48 1.44
CA VAL A 167 -22.16 -8.83 0.12
C VAL A 167 -22.84 -7.91 -0.89
N VAL A 168 -22.04 -7.18 -1.66
CA VAL A 168 -22.53 -6.24 -2.66
C VAL A 168 -21.76 -6.50 -3.94
N GLU A 169 -22.49 -6.86 -5.00
CA GLU A 169 -21.91 -7.26 -6.29
C GLU A 169 -20.93 -8.43 -6.12
N SER A 170 -19.66 -8.27 -6.50
CA SER A 170 -18.61 -9.29 -6.35
C SER A 170 -17.73 -9.09 -5.11
N TYR A 171 -18.12 -8.19 -4.20
CA TYR A 171 -17.35 -7.87 -3.00
C TYR A 171 -18.07 -8.30 -1.74
N LEU A 172 -17.29 -8.91 -0.84
CA LEU A 172 -17.72 -9.25 0.51
C LEU A 172 -17.11 -8.25 1.48
N PHE A 173 -17.95 -7.68 2.33
CA PHE A 173 -17.55 -6.85 3.45
C PHE A 173 -17.58 -7.72 4.71
N ASP A 174 -16.40 -8.04 5.23
CA ASP A 174 -16.24 -9.06 6.25
C ASP A 174 -16.75 -8.57 7.61
N ILE A 175 -17.95 -8.96 8.00
CA ILE A 175 -18.57 -8.53 9.26
C ILE A 175 -17.76 -8.96 10.50
N GLN A 176 -16.97 -10.03 10.40
CA GLN A 176 -16.10 -10.46 11.50
C GLN A 176 -14.91 -9.51 11.68
N SER A 177 -14.59 -8.73 10.65
CA SER A 177 -13.57 -7.70 10.67
C SER A 177 -14.08 -6.32 11.12
N LEU A 178 -15.27 -6.18 11.72
CA LEU A 178 -15.78 -4.86 12.15
C LEU A 178 -15.06 -4.32 13.39
N CYS A 179 -14.40 -3.16 13.35
CA CYS A 179 -13.88 -2.50 14.55
C CYS A 179 -14.32 -1.05 14.64
N HIS A 180 -14.29 -0.54 15.86
CA HIS A 180 -14.26 0.89 16.13
C HIS A 180 -12.81 1.40 16.20
N VAL A 181 -12.55 2.48 15.48
CA VAL A 181 -11.27 3.20 15.48
C VAL A 181 -11.54 4.64 15.89
N ARG A 182 -10.89 5.12 16.95
CA ARG A 182 -11.04 6.51 17.39
C ARG A 182 -10.39 7.45 16.38
N THR A 183 -10.97 8.63 16.20
CA THR A 183 -10.47 9.67 15.31
C THR A 183 -9.02 10.03 15.65
N VAL A 184 -8.68 10.13 16.94
CA VAL A 184 -7.30 10.46 17.36
C VAL A 184 -6.29 9.39 16.94
N ASP A 185 -6.68 8.11 17.00
CA ASP A 185 -5.80 7.00 16.63
C ASP A 185 -5.66 6.91 15.10
N PHE A 186 -6.76 7.13 14.38
CA PHE A 186 -6.78 7.19 12.92
C PHE A 186 -5.93 8.35 12.38
N CYS A 187 -6.07 9.56 12.93
CA CYS A 187 -5.29 10.73 12.49
C CYS A 187 -3.79 10.59 12.80
N ASN A 188 -3.42 9.93 13.90
CA ASN A 188 -2.02 9.82 14.31
C ASN A 188 -1.23 8.73 13.55
N ALA A 189 -1.87 7.63 13.16
CA ALA A 189 -1.19 6.48 12.56
C ALA A 189 -1.64 6.19 11.12
N GLY A 190 -2.84 6.60 10.72
CA GLY A 190 -3.52 6.07 9.53
C GLY A 190 -4.09 4.67 9.75
N ILE A 191 -5.03 4.26 8.90
CA ILE A 191 -5.76 3.00 9.09
C ILE A 191 -4.88 1.75 8.93
N ASP A 192 -3.99 1.72 7.94
CA ASP A 192 -3.17 0.54 7.67
C ASP A 192 -2.16 0.28 8.79
N GLU A 193 -1.51 1.34 9.28
CA GLU A 193 -0.61 1.25 10.43
C GLU A 193 -1.38 0.88 11.70
N TYR A 194 -2.56 1.46 11.91
CA TYR A 194 -3.43 1.13 13.05
C TYR A 194 -3.77 -0.37 13.05
N MET A 195 -4.25 -0.90 11.93
CA MET A 195 -4.63 -2.31 11.78
C MET A 195 -3.42 -3.24 11.94
N ARG A 196 -2.25 -2.85 11.41
CA ARG A 196 -0.99 -3.59 11.55
C ARG A 196 -0.55 -3.68 13.02
N ARG A 197 -0.57 -2.56 13.76
CA ARG A 197 -0.23 -2.52 15.20
C ARG A 197 -1.19 -3.38 16.02
N LYS A 198 -2.47 -3.31 15.70
CA LYS A 198 -3.53 -4.08 16.35
C LYS A 198 -3.71 -5.48 15.73
N LYS A 199 -2.71 -6.03 15.01
CA LYS A 199 -2.70 -7.31 14.24
C LYS A 199 -4.09 -7.82 13.84
N ARG A 200 -4.96 -6.95 13.36
CA ARG A 200 -6.27 -7.36 12.88
C ARG A 200 -6.02 -7.99 11.55
N HIS A 201 -6.32 -9.29 11.47
CA HIS A 201 -5.98 -10.23 10.42
C HIS A 201 -5.59 -9.53 9.11
N LEU A 202 -4.30 -9.51 8.81
CA LEU A 202 -3.83 -9.30 7.45
C LEU A 202 -4.11 -10.60 6.68
N ASN A 203 -5.39 -10.93 6.53
CA ASN A 203 -5.77 -11.85 5.47
C ASN A 203 -5.26 -11.18 4.19
N SER A 204 -4.32 -11.83 3.51
CA SER A 204 -3.72 -11.29 2.28
C SER A 204 -4.77 -11.08 1.17
N ALA A 205 -5.99 -11.61 1.34
CA ALA A 205 -7.13 -11.36 0.47
C ALA A 205 -7.83 -10.01 0.70
N TYR A 206 -7.62 -9.34 1.84
CA TYR A 206 -8.23 -8.03 2.11
C TYR A 206 -7.64 -6.98 1.17
N LEU A 207 -8.53 -6.23 0.52
CA LEU A 207 -8.20 -5.18 -0.44
C LEU A 207 -8.11 -3.81 0.23
N SER A 208 -8.99 -3.53 1.20
CA SER A 208 -9.05 -2.24 1.88
C SER A 208 -9.79 -2.32 3.21
N TRP A 209 -9.54 -1.33 4.07
CA TRP A 209 -10.32 -1.03 5.27
C TRP A 209 -11.19 0.19 5.02
N ILE A 210 -12.52 0.00 5.05
CA ILE A 210 -13.48 1.01 4.64
C ILE A 210 -14.23 1.54 5.85
N PRO A 211 -14.28 2.86 6.07
CA PRO A 211 -15.12 3.44 7.10
C PRO A 211 -16.59 3.34 6.66
N VAL A 212 -17.42 2.64 7.44
CA VAL A 212 -18.84 2.43 7.10
C VAL A 212 -19.78 3.37 7.85
N LEU A 213 -19.40 3.81 9.05
CA LEU A 213 -20.26 4.68 9.86
C LEU A 213 -19.43 5.52 10.84
N PRO A 214 -19.69 6.83 10.97
CA PRO A 214 -19.21 7.60 12.13
C PRO A 214 -19.91 7.13 13.41
N PHE A 215 -19.13 6.82 14.44
CA PHE A 215 -19.68 6.35 15.71
C PHE A 215 -18.88 6.91 16.89
N GLN A 216 -19.54 7.69 17.74
CA GLN A 216 -18.92 8.43 18.85
C GLN A 216 -17.72 9.27 18.37
N GLU A 217 -16.58 9.22 19.05
CA GLU A 217 -15.35 9.93 18.68
C GLU A 217 -14.49 9.14 17.67
N GLY A 218 -15.13 8.46 16.73
CA GLY A 218 -14.43 7.59 15.79
C GLY A 218 -15.31 7.08 14.67
N PHE A 219 -14.83 6.03 14.02
CA PHE A 219 -15.50 5.38 12.90
C PHE A 219 -15.50 3.88 13.08
N ILE A 220 -16.56 3.24 12.60
CA ILE A 220 -16.62 1.80 12.43
C ILE A 220 -16.03 1.47 11.07
N PHE A 221 -15.05 0.58 11.05
CA PHE A 221 -14.36 0.11 9.85
C PHE A 221 -14.66 -1.36 9.61
N ILE A 222 -14.74 -1.73 8.34
CA ILE A 222 -14.88 -3.10 7.85
C ILE A 222 -13.82 -3.38 6.77
N ALA A 223 -13.29 -4.59 6.71
CA ALA A 223 -12.44 -5.03 5.61
C ALA A 223 -13.29 -5.46 4.41
N ALA A 224 -12.88 -5.08 3.21
CA ALA A 224 -13.46 -5.56 1.97
C ALA A 224 -12.52 -6.52 1.25
N LEU A 225 -13.09 -7.55 0.64
CA LEU A 225 -12.40 -8.49 -0.24
C LEU A 225 -13.29 -8.90 -1.41
N HIS A 226 -12.66 -9.42 -2.46
CA HIS A 226 -13.41 -10.07 -3.52
C HIS A 226 -14.01 -11.39 -3.02
N ILE A 227 -15.26 -11.67 -3.37
CA ILE A 227 -16.04 -12.80 -2.82
C ILE A 227 -15.37 -14.15 -3.06
N ASP A 228 -14.67 -14.32 -4.20
CA ASP A 228 -13.98 -15.56 -4.58
C ASP A 228 -12.78 -15.87 -3.67
N LYS A 229 -12.27 -14.87 -2.96
CA LYS A 229 -11.18 -15.02 -1.99
C LYS A 229 -11.69 -15.19 -0.56
N ALA A 230 -13.00 -15.18 -0.36
CA ALA A 230 -13.60 -15.30 0.96
C ALA A 230 -13.52 -16.73 1.49
N LEU A 231 -13.20 -16.85 2.77
CA LEU A 231 -13.24 -18.11 3.48
C LEU A 231 -14.70 -18.51 3.77
N PRO A 232 -15.00 -19.82 3.94
CA PRO A 232 -16.35 -20.29 4.19
C PRO A 232 -17.03 -19.63 5.41
N ASN A 233 -16.28 -19.37 6.48
CA ASN A 233 -16.80 -18.69 7.67
C ASN A 233 -17.12 -17.21 7.42
N GLN A 234 -16.49 -16.55 6.44
CA GLN A 234 -16.80 -15.17 6.06
C GLN A 234 -18.04 -15.10 5.16
N LEU A 235 -18.23 -16.08 4.27
CA LEU A 235 -19.42 -16.21 3.42
C LEU A 235 -20.66 -16.59 4.23
N TYR A 236 -20.49 -17.45 5.23
CA TYR A 236 -21.55 -17.96 6.08
C TYR A 236 -21.23 -17.69 7.56
N PRO A 237 -21.21 -16.40 7.98
CA PRO A 237 -20.87 -16.05 9.35
C PRO A 237 -21.99 -16.51 10.31
N PRO A 238 -21.65 -16.78 11.58
CA PRO A 238 -22.63 -17.13 12.59
C PRO A 238 -23.65 -16.00 12.76
N LYS A 239 -24.87 -16.35 13.21
CA LYS A 239 -25.96 -15.37 13.39
C LYS A 239 -25.57 -14.21 14.31
N ALA A 240 -24.78 -14.51 15.34
CA ALA A 240 -24.18 -13.53 16.22
C ALA A 240 -22.65 -13.67 16.17
N THR A 241 -21.96 -12.55 16.01
CA THR A 241 -20.50 -12.46 16.09
C THR A 241 -20.13 -11.46 17.18
N ILE A 242 -19.18 -11.80 18.04
CA ILE A 242 -18.68 -10.91 19.10
C ILE A 242 -17.32 -10.39 18.69
N ASN A 243 -17.14 -9.07 18.73
CA ASN A 243 -15.88 -8.42 18.37
C ASN A 243 -15.33 -7.67 19.57
N LEU A 244 -14.44 -8.33 20.30
CA LEU A 244 -13.77 -7.77 21.48
C LEU A 244 -12.62 -6.84 21.08
N PRO A 245 -12.16 -5.95 21.97
CA PRO A 245 -10.98 -5.14 21.72
C PRO A 245 -9.75 -6.05 21.55
N TYR A 246 -8.94 -5.77 20.54
CA TYR A 246 -7.85 -6.64 20.10
C TYR A 246 -6.85 -7.05 21.20
N GLU A 247 -6.60 -6.17 22.16
CA GLU A 247 -5.69 -6.42 23.29
C GLU A 247 -6.09 -7.63 24.14
N TYR A 248 -7.37 -7.99 24.11
CA TYR A 248 -7.96 -9.09 24.88
C TYR A 248 -8.26 -10.33 24.00
N TRP A 249 -8.24 -10.16 22.67
CA TRP A 249 -8.58 -11.22 21.71
C TRP A 249 -7.50 -12.30 21.58
N LYS A 250 -6.22 -11.96 21.77
CA LYS A 250 -5.09 -12.88 21.58
C LYS A 250 -5.06 -14.10 22.50
N TYR A 251 -5.86 -14.11 23.55
CA TYR A 251 -5.81 -15.10 24.62
C TYR A 251 -7.06 -16.01 24.66
N LEU A 252 -7.94 -15.92 23.65
CA LEU A 252 -9.14 -16.75 23.52
C LEU A 252 -8.96 -17.93 22.54
N GLY A 253 -7.70 -18.32 22.26
CA GLY A 253 -7.34 -19.49 21.47
C GLY A 253 -6.88 -20.64 22.35
#